data_AF-A0A2G6D5B7-F1
#
_entry.id   AF-A0A2G6D5B7-F1
#
_cell.length_a   1.000
_cell.length_b   1.000
_cell.length_c   1.000
_cell.angle_alpha   90.00
_cell.angle_beta   90.00
_cell.angle_gamma   90.00
#
_symmetry.space_group_name_H-M   'P 1'
#
loop_
_entity.id
_entity.type
_entity.pdbx_description
1 polymer ?
#
loop_
_entity_poly.entity_id
_entity_poly.type
_entity_poly.pdbx_seq_one_letter_code
_entity_poly.pdbx_strand_id
1 'polypeptide(L)'
;MLDVGRHPHIRLMAYSEVEKVNGHAGCFTVTIRKKARYVDESRCTGCGACTEKCPTLVPDLYDENHGSRKAVYSWFAQGIPSTHTIDPDHCRVLLGKKCGVCQRTCEAGAIDFEQQDRSVEIEVGAIIVATGYTVFNPARVPEYRYNSLANVVTAMEFERFLSASGPTHGHLDRPSDRAFKKEITVVAKQVTRISKTLARFEKKHERTSEEFSHRFDAETNEDSGLQQWADTYEHYLSMKAQLDEMRKKAELFTTARKLAFIQCVGSRDLRFYPFCSGFCCMHSIKEAIIAHEHDNETHSVIFGMDIRAVGKGFDEYKVRGGNRSNISYRRSRVAEIVSGPDDNPVLIYEDTREQKVKREAFDLVILATACEPAEGIGELAKILDVELNEFGFFKTAPEKPIDTTRKGIFVCGCAHSPIDIPESVAQASSAASRAVQTVIHDNLLKVI
;
A
#
# COMPACT_ATOMS: atom_id res chain seq x y z
N MET A 1 14.27 0.66 14.47
CA MET A 1 14.80 -0.21 13.39
C MET A 1 16.33 -0.20 13.33
N LEU A 2 16.97 0.98 13.32
CA LEU A 2 18.43 1.09 13.27
C LEU A 2 19.13 0.33 14.41
N ASP A 3 18.66 0.50 15.65
CA ASP A 3 19.25 -0.17 16.82
C ASP A 3 19.20 -1.70 16.69
N VAL A 4 18.04 -2.26 16.31
CA VAL A 4 17.85 -3.70 16.05
C VAL A 4 18.83 -4.20 14.99
N GLY A 5 19.05 -3.43 13.92
CA GLY A 5 19.95 -3.80 12.83
C GLY A 5 21.44 -3.82 13.21
N ARG A 6 21.83 -3.22 14.34
CA ARG A 6 23.24 -3.11 14.79
C ARG A 6 23.48 -3.71 16.18
N HIS A 7 22.46 -4.29 16.81
CA HIS A 7 22.54 -4.75 18.18
C HIS A 7 23.41 -6.02 18.29
N PRO A 8 24.40 -6.08 19.21
CA PRO A 8 25.34 -7.21 19.29
C PRO A 8 24.70 -8.54 19.68
N HIS A 9 23.53 -8.50 20.33
CA HIS A 9 22.79 -9.69 20.75
C HIS A 9 21.53 -9.97 19.92
N ILE A 10 21.29 -9.24 18.81
CA ILE A 10 20.16 -9.50 17.92
C ILE A 10 20.68 -9.86 16.53
N ARG A 11 20.35 -11.07 16.07
CA ARG A 11 20.60 -11.49 14.70
C ARG A 11 19.36 -11.22 13.85
N LEU A 12 19.37 -10.12 13.09
CA LEU A 12 18.28 -9.80 12.16
C LEU A 12 18.34 -10.71 10.92
N MET A 13 17.28 -11.49 10.69
CA MET A 13 17.12 -12.36 9.51
C MET A 13 15.99 -11.85 8.64
N ALA A 14 16.20 -10.68 8.01
CA ALA A 14 15.21 -10.11 7.10
C ALA A 14 15.05 -10.95 5.83
N TYR A 15 13.89 -10.84 5.17
CA TYR A 15 13.54 -11.62 3.98
C TYR A 15 13.70 -13.14 4.19
N SER A 16 13.30 -13.60 5.37
CA SER A 16 13.36 -14.99 5.81
C SER A 16 12.03 -15.37 6.47
N GLU A 17 11.68 -16.65 6.43
CA GLU A 17 10.44 -17.20 6.97
C GLU A 17 10.73 -18.45 7.80
N VAL A 18 9.95 -18.66 8.87
CA VAL A 18 10.02 -19.88 9.67
C VAL A 18 9.29 -20.99 8.92
N GLU A 19 9.95 -22.13 8.70
CA GLU A 19 9.36 -23.28 8.02
C GLU A 19 8.92 -24.38 8.98
N LYS A 20 9.67 -24.56 10.07
CA LYS A 20 9.45 -25.66 11.01
C LYS A 20 9.89 -25.31 12.42
N VAL A 21 9.12 -25.74 13.41
CA VAL A 21 9.47 -25.65 14.83
C VAL A 21 9.26 -27.00 15.50
N ASN A 22 10.32 -27.55 16.09
CA ASN A 22 10.25 -28.77 16.90
C ASN A 22 10.75 -28.48 18.32
N GLY A 23 10.45 -29.39 19.26
CA GLY A 23 10.91 -29.29 20.65
C GLY A 23 9.86 -28.70 21.58
N HIS A 24 10.30 -28.16 22.70
CA HIS A 24 9.44 -27.67 23.78
C HIS A 24 10.04 -26.43 24.44
N ALA A 25 9.29 -25.80 25.36
CA ALA A 25 9.78 -24.67 26.15
C ALA A 25 11.19 -24.93 26.70
N GLY A 26 12.09 -23.98 26.50
CA GLY A 26 13.51 -24.05 26.87
C GLY A 26 14.42 -24.74 25.84
N CYS A 27 13.88 -25.48 24.86
CA CYS A 27 14.66 -26.23 23.89
C CYS A 27 13.87 -26.45 22.59
N PHE A 28 13.79 -25.41 21.76
CA PHE A 28 13.23 -25.48 20.42
C PHE A 28 14.33 -25.52 19.36
N THR A 29 14.10 -26.29 18.30
CA THR A 29 14.87 -26.23 17.06
C THR A 29 13.98 -25.61 15.99
N VAL A 30 14.43 -24.49 15.41
CA VAL A 30 13.68 -23.70 14.42
C VAL A 30 14.42 -23.73 13.09
N THR A 31 13.75 -24.20 12.05
CA THR A 31 14.24 -24.15 10.67
C THR A 31 13.71 -22.89 10.00
N ILE A 32 14.62 -22.06 9.49
CA ILE A 32 14.32 -20.77 8.86
C ILE A 32 14.80 -20.80 7.41
N ARG A 33 13.89 -20.56 6.45
CA ARG A 33 14.24 -20.31 5.06
C ARG A 33 14.63 -18.87 4.87
N LYS A 34 15.86 -18.63 4.46
CA LYS A 34 16.32 -17.33 3.97
C LYS A 34 16.11 -17.29 2.46
N LYS A 35 15.18 -16.45 2.00
CA LYS A 35 14.83 -16.33 0.59
C LYS A 35 15.97 -15.66 -0.20
N ALA A 36 16.17 -16.09 -1.44
CA ALA A 36 17.13 -15.49 -2.36
C ALA A 36 16.73 -14.06 -2.67
N ARG A 37 17.59 -13.11 -2.28
CA ARG A 37 17.44 -11.70 -2.68
C ARG A 37 17.93 -11.46 -4.12
N TYR A 38 18.69 -12.40 -4.66
CA TYR A 38 19.57 -12.26 -5.82
C TYR A 38 20.58 -11.11 -5.69
N VAL A 39 20.88 -10.77 -4.44
CA VAL A 39 21.80 -9.72 -4.02
C VAL A 39 22.52 -10.22 -2.77
N ASP A 40 23.86 -10.25 -2.82
CA ASP A 40 24.70 -10.58 -1.68
C ASP A 40 24.63 -9.45 -0.63
N GLU A 41 24.02 -9.79 0.51
CA GLU A 41 23.82 -8.90 1.65
C GLU A 41 25.14 -8.37 2.22
N SER A 42 26.23 -9.13 2.12
CA SER A 42 27.53 -8.76 2.68
C SER A 42 28.30 -7.73 1.84
N ARG A 43 27.96 -7.65 0.55
CA ARG A 43 28.63 -6.77 -0.43
C ARG A 43 27.77 -5.55 -0.79
N CYS A 44 26.44 -5.67 -0.69
CA CYS A 44 25.54 -4.60 -1.06
C CYS A 44 25.72 -3.37 -0.17
N THR A 45 25.99 -2.22 -0.78
CA THR A 45 26.15 -0.94 -0.07
C THR A 45 24.83 -0.16 0.04
N GLY A 46 23.76 -0.61 -0.61
CA GLY A 46 22.47 0.09 -0.61
C GLY A 46 22.43 1.37 -1.46
N CYS A 47 23.40 1.62 -2.34
CA CYS A 47 23.54 2.89 -3.07
C CYS A 47 22.43 3.20 -4.09
N GLY A 48 21.63 2.23 -4.51
CA GLY A 48 20.49 2.46 -5.42
C GLY A 48 20.81 2.53 -6.92
N ALA A 49 22.09 2.54 -7.33
CA ALA A 49 22.48 2.65 -8.75
C ALA A 49 21.85 1.57 -9.66
N CYS A 50 21.64 0.37 -9.12
CA CYS A 50 20.97 -0.72 -9.84
C CYS A 50 19.48 -0.43 -10.12
N THR A 51 18.80 0.28 -9.22
CA THR A 51 17.38 0.65 -9.36
C THR A 51 17.19 1.69 -10.46
N GLU A 52 18.03 2.72 -10.50
CA GLU A 52 17.97 3.79 -11.49
C GLU A 52 18.05 3.28 -12.93
N LYS A 53 18.88 2.25 -13.16
CA LYS A 53 19.11 1.70 -14.50
C LYS A 53 18.15 0.56 -14.87
N CYS A 54 17.37 0.05 -13.92
CA CYS A 54 16.45 -1.05 -14.18
C CYS A 54 15.33 -0.61 -15.15
N PRO A 55 15.13 -1.30 -16.28
CA PRO A 55 14.11 -0.92 -17.27
C PRO A 55 12.72 -1.44 -16.94
N THR A 56 12.58 -2.38 -15.98
CA THR A 56 11.28 -2.95 -15.62
C THR A 56 10.63 -2.09 -14.54
N LEU A 57 9.42 -1.63 -14.83
CA LEU A 57 8.52 -1.00 -13.85
C LEU A 57 7.57 -2.06 -13.31
N VAL A 58 7.36 -2.04 -12.00
CA VAL A 58 6.47 -2.95 -11.25
C VAL A 58 5.59 -2.10 -10.35
N PRO A 59 4.28 -2.40 -10.19
CA PRO A 59 3.47 -1.75 -9.16
C PRO A 59 4.14 -1.83 -7.79
N ASP A 60 4.15 -0.72 -7.06
CA ASP A 60 4.77 -0.69 -5.74
C ASP A 60 3.76 -1.06 -4.67
N LEU A 61 3.95 -2.23 -4.05
CA LEU A 61 3.10 -2.74 -2.98
C LEU A 61 3.24 -1.91 -1.69
N TYR A 62 4.39 -1.29 -1.45
CA TYR A 62 4.57 -0.41 -0.29
C TYR A 62 3.74 0.87 -0.41
N ASP A 63 3.51 1.33 -1.64
CA ASP A 63 2.65 2.47 -1.96
C ASP A 63 1.22 2.04 -2.34
N GLU A 64 0.77 0.87 -1.89
CA GLU A 64 -0.58 0.35 -2.12
C GLU A 64 -0.98 0.35 -3.61
N ASN A 65 -0.03 0.07 -4.51
CA ASN A 65 -0.18 0.10 -5.98
C ASN A 65 -0.45 1.49 -6.61
N HIS A 66 -0.33 2.58 -5.84
CA HIS A 66 -0.46 3.96 -6.34
C HIS A 66 0.84 4.56 -6.87
N GLY A 67 1.94 3.81 -6.74
CA GLY A 67 3.27 4.10 -7.26
C GLY A 67 3.81 2.98 -8.14
N SER A 68 5.05 3.15 -8.59
CA SER A 68 5.78 2.10 -9.30
C SER A 68 7.20 2.03 -8.80
N ARG A 69 7.67 0.81 -8.54
CA ARG A 69 9.07 0.51 -8.24
C ARG A 69 9.73 -0.18 -9.43
N LYS A 70 10.97 -0.60 -9.23
CA LYS A 70 11.76 -1.38 -10.18
C LYS A 70 11.80 -2.84 -9.76
N ALA A 71 12.16 -3.72 -10.70
CA ALA A 71 12.33 -5.14 -10.39
C ALA A 71 13.46 -5.38 -9.37
N VAL A 72 14.54 -4.59 -9.41
CA VAL A 72 15.49 -4.49 -8.29
C VAL A 72 15.09 -3.30 -7.43
N TYR A 73 14.90 -3.50 -6.14
CA TYR A 73 14.29 -2.51 -5.26
C TYR A 73 14.82 -2.61 -3.82
N SER A 74 14.58 -1.57 -3.03
CA SER A 74 14.51 -1.62 -1.57
C SER A 74 13.05 -1.44 -1.17
N TRP A 75 12.59 -2.05 -0.06
CA TRP A 75 11.16 -2.00 0.31
C TRP A 75 10.67 -0.58 0.57
N PHE A 76 11.51 0.23 1.21
CA PHE A 76 11.34 1.68 1.37
C PHE A 76 12.69 2.31 1.71
N ALA A 77 12.80 3.64 1.60
CA ALA A 77 14.07 4.35 1.70
C ALA A 77 14.83 4.13 3.02
N GLN A 78 14.12 4.01 4.15
CA GLN A 78 14.70 3.80 5.48
C GLN A 78 14.70 2.32 5.91
N GLY A 79 14.50 1.40 4.96
CA GLY A 79 14.49 -0.04 5.21
C GLY A 79 15.79 -0.55 5.83
N ILE A 80 15.66 -1.43 6.83
CA ILE A 80 16.77 -2.12 7.50
C ILE A 80 16.56 -3.64 7.36
N PRO A 81 17.53 -4.39 6.83
CA PRO A 81 18.80 -3.93 6.28
C PRO A 81 18.60 -3.11 5.01
N SER A 82 19.50 -2.17 4.72
CA SER A 82 19.45 -1.31 3.52
C SER A 82 19.87 -2.04 2.23
N THR A 83 19.76 -3.36 2.24
CA THR A 83 20.10 -4.25 1.13
C THR A 83 18.97 -4.27 0.10
N HIS A 84 19.33 -4.23 -1.17
CA HIS A 84 18.38 -4.35 -2.27
C HIS A 84 17.94 -5.81 -2.48
N THR A 85 16.84 -6.01 -3.20
CA THR A 85 16.29 -7.32 -3.54
C THR A 85 15.78 -7.28 -4.97
N ILE A 86 15.93 -8.39 -5.69
CA ILE A 86 15.37 -8.55 -7.03
C ILE A 86 14.09 -9.37 -6.91
N ASP A 87 13.03 -8.82 -7.48
CA ASP A 87 11.74 -9.48 -7.67
C ASP A 87 11.84 -10.50 -8.81
N PRO A 88 11.76 -11.82 -8.52
CA PRO A 88 11.92 -12.86 -9.52
C PRO A 88 10.80 -12.85 -10.57
N ASP A 89 9.59 -12.47 -10.18
CA ASP A 89 8.39 -12.51 -11.04
C ASP A 89 8.42 -11.43 -12.12
N HIS A 90 9.25 -10.40 -11.93
CA HIS A 90 9.34 -9.26 -12.85
C HIS A 90 10.75 -9.06 -13.45
N CYS A 91 11.77 -9.72 -12.91
CA CYS A 91 13.13 -9.60 -13.40
C CYS A 91 13.31 -10.24 -14.78
N ARG A 92 13.75 -9.46 -15.77
CA ARG A 92 13.98 -9.97 -17.13
C ARG A 92 14.98 -11.13 -17.17
N VAL A 93 16.06 -11.10 -16.37
CA VAL A 93 17.08 -12.17 -16.38
C VAL A 93 16.49 -13.47 -15.81
N LEU A 94 15.80 -13.38 -14.67
CA LEU A 94 15.20 -14.55 -14.01
C LEU A 94 14.04 -15.14 -14.82
N LEU A 95 13.40 -14.33 -15.67
CA LEU A 95 12.41 -14.76 -16.67
C LEU A 95 13.04 -15.21 -18.01
N GLY A 96 14.36 -15.44 -18.08
CA GLY A 96 15.05 -15.95 -19.27
C GLY A 96 15.22 -14.95 -20.42
N LYS A 97 15.01 -13.65 -20.19
CA LYS A 97 15.16 -12.58 -21.19
C LYS A 97 16.54 -11.90 -21.09
N LYS A 98 17.05 -11.41 -22.23
CA LYS A 98 18.34 -10.69 -22.29
C LYS A 98 18.29 -9.37 -21.50
N CYS A 99 19.05 -9.28 -20.40
CA CYS A 99 19.19 -8.08 -19.57
C CYS A 99 20.55 -8.07 -18.81
N GLY A 100 20.58 -7.83 -17.49
CA GLY A 100 21.78 -7.78 -16.66
C GLY A 100 22.37 -6.39 -16.41
N VAL A 101 21.60 -5.31 -16.65
CA VAL A 101 22.08 -3.94 -16.42
C VAL A 101 22.42 -3.67 -14.96
N CYS A 102 21.61 -4.16 -14.02
CA CYS A 102 21.86 -4.01 -12.59
C CYS A 102 23.18 -4.65 -12.15
N GLN A 103 23.54 -5.82 -12.72
CA GLN A 103 24.80 -6.49 -12.44
C GLN A 103 25.99 -5.71 -12.99
N ARG A 104 25.92 -5.21 -14.24
CA ARG A 104 26.99 -4.41 -14.85
C ARG A 104 27.20 -3.06 -14.18
N THR A 105 26.14 -2.46 -13.64
CA THR A 105 26.21 -1.16 -12.94
C THR A 105 26.63 -1.30 -11.47
N CYS A 106 26.57 -2.50 -10.87
CA CYS A 106 26.89 -2.69 -9.47
C CYS A 106 28.41 -2.77 -9.24
N GLU A 107 29.02 -1.67 -8.81
CA GLU A 107 30.46 -1.60 -8.51
C GLU A 107 30.88 -2.56 -7.38
N ALA A 108 30.02 -2.78 -6.39
CA ALA A 108 30.27 -3.74 -5.32
C ALA A 108 30.22 -5.20 -5.78
N GLY A 109 29.72 -5.47 -7.00
CA GLY A 109 29.53 -6.81 -7.54
C GLY A 109 28.58 -7.69 -6.72
N ALA A 110 27.58 -7.07 -6.07
CA ALA A 110 26.67 -7.76 -5.17
C ALA A 110 25.53 -8.51 -5.87
N ILE A 111 25.26 -8.27 -7.16
CA ILE A 111 24.15 -8.91 -7.87
C ILE A 111 24.53 -10.35 -8.27
N ASP A 112 23.73 -11.30 -7.80
CA ASP A 112 23.90 -12.73 -8.06
C ASP A 112 22.57 -13.37 -8.43
N PHE A 113 22.36 -13.64 -9.73
CA PHE A 113 21.13 -14.25 -10.24
C PHE A 113 21.03 -15.76 -9.96
N GLU A 114 22.13 -16.40 -9.57
CA GLU A 114 22.17 -17.84 -9.30
C GLU A 114 21.90 -18.16 -7.82
N GLN A 115 21.85 -17.13 -6.96
CA GLN A 115 21.53 -17.25 -5.55
C GLN A 115 20.24 -18.06 -5.36
N GLN A 116 20.31 -19.06 -4.47
CA GLN A 116 19.18 -19.92 -4.09
C GLN A 116 18.73 -19.62 -2.66
N ASP A 117 17.49 -20.01 -2.39
CA ASP A 117 16.98 -20.10 -1.02
C ASP A 117 17.87 -21.04 -0.20
N ARG A 118 18.06 -20.70 1.07
CA ARG A 118 18.85 -21.52 2.01
C ARG A 118 18.10 -21.70 3.31
N SER A 119 18.14 -22.90 3.86
CA SER A 119 17.60 -23.18 5.19
C SER A 119 18.70 -23.06 6.25
N VAL A 120 18.36 -22.47 7.39
CA VAL A 120 19.23 -22.31 8.55
C VAL A 120 18.50 -22.84 9.76
N GLU A 121 19.14 -23.72 10.52
CA GLU A 121 18.61 -24.18 11.79
C GLU A 121 19.23 -23.39 12.95
N ILE A 122 18.38 -23.02 13.91
CA ILE A 122 18.79 -22.37 15.16
C ILE A 122 18.12 -23.04 16.35
N GLU A 123 18.81 -23.02 17.48
CA GLU A 123 18.25 -23.43 18.77
C GLU A 123 17.81 -22.20 19.55
N VAL A 124 16.59 -22.22 20.07
CA VAL A 124 16.03 -21.12 20.88
C VAL A 124 15.28 -21.67 22.08
N GLY A 125 15.28 -20.94 23.20
CA GLY A 125 14.57 -21.35 24.41
C GLY A 125 13.11 -20.90 24.46
N ALA A 126 12.74 -19.86 23.70
CA ALA A 126 11.39 -19.32 23.64
C ALA A 126 11.14 -18.66 22.28
N ILE A 127 9.87 -18.55 21.91
CA ILE A 127 9.41 -17.94 20.64
C ILE A 127 8.39 -16.84 20.97
N ILE A 128 8.50 -15.70 20.30
CA ILE A 128 7.53 -14.60 20.39
C ILE A 128 6.99 -14.34 19.00
N VAL A 129 5.67 -14.40 18.83
CA VAL A 129 4.98 -14.11 17.59
C VAL A 129 4.54 -12.65 17.58
N ALA A 130 5.06 -11.90 16.61
CA ALA A 130 4.78 -10.48 16.41
C ALA A 130 4.52 -10.18 14.93
N THR A 131 3.82 -11.09 14.23
CA THR A 131 3.57 -11.01 12.77
C THR A 131 2.56 -9.95 12.37
N GLY A 132 1.98 -9.23 13.33
CA GLY A 132 1.09 -8.11 13.07
C GLY A 132 -0.25 -8.56 12.49
N TYR A 133 -0.71 -7.81 11.49
CA TYR A 133 -2.05 -7.89 10.93
C TYR A 133 -2.05 -7.55 9.44
N THR A 134 -3.17 -7.76 8.77
CA THR A 134 -3.46 -7.21 7.44
C THR A 134 -4.72 -6.34 7.49
N VAL A 135 -4.99 -5.58 6.43
CA VAL A 135 -6.17 -4.71 6.36
C VAL A 135 -7.30 -5.35 5.57
N PHE A 136 -8.53 -5.15 6.06
CA PHE A 136 -9.74 -5.65 5.43
C PHE A 136 -9.88 -5.10 4.01
N ASN A 137 -10.09 -6.01 3.05
CA ASN A 137 -10.39 -5.64 1.67
C ASN A 137 -11.82 -5.05 1.56
N PRO A 138 -11.98 -3.74 1.35
CA PRO A 138 -13.29 -3.10 1.31
C PRO A 138 -14.10 -3.45 0.05
N ALA A 139 -13.53 -4.11 -0.96
CA ALA A 139 -14.28 -4.65 -2.09
C ALA A 139 -15.39 -5.63 -1.68
N ARG A 140 -15.28 -6.22 -0.47
CA ARG A 140 -16.31 -7.07 0.13
C ARG A 140 -17.56 -6.29 0.56
N VAL A 141 -17.50 -4.96 0.58
CA VAL A 141 -18.63 -4.04 0.85
C VAL A 141 -18.99 -3.33 -0.47
N PRO A 142 -19.77 -3.98 -1.35
CA PRO A 142 -20.05 -3.47 -2.69
C PRO A 142 -20.74 -2.10 -2.68
N GLU A 143 -21.49 -1.80 -1.62
CA GLU A 143 -22.19 -0.52 -1.44
C GLU A 143 -21.23 0.68 -1.34
N TYR A 144 -19.96 0.44 -0.99
CA TYR A 144 -18.93 1.50 -0.92
C TYR A 144 -18.14 1.65 -2.23
N ARG A 145 -18.37 0.79 -3.23
CA ARG A 145 -17.84 0.95 -4.59
C ARG A 145 -16.32 1.20 -4.70
N TYR A 146 -15.54 0.68 -3.77
CA TYR A 146 -14.08 0.82 -3.73
C TYR A 146 -13.40 0.46 -5.07
N ASN A 147 -13.79 -0.66 -5.70
CA ASN A 147 -13.22 -1.08 -6.99
C ASN A 147 -13.75 -0.30 -8.20
N SER A 148 -14.80 0.53 -8.04
CA SER A 148 -15.48 1.19 -9.17
C SER A 148 -15.29 2.70 -9.18
N LEU A 149 -15.01 3.33 -8.05
CA LEU A 149 -14.83 4.78 -7.93
C LEU A 149 -13.38 5.06 -7.54
N ALA A 150 -12.62 5.66 -8.45
CA ALA A 150 -11.19 5.90 -8.24
C ALA A 150 -10.89 6.76 -6.99
N ASN A 151 -11.81 7.65 -6.64
CA ASN A 151 -11.68 8.56 -5.50
C ASN A 151 -12.23 7.97 -4.17
N VAL A 152 -12.46 6.66 -4.13
CA VAL A 152 -12.71 5.91 -2.90
C VAL A 152 -11.47 5.08 -2.60
N VAL A 153 -10.75 5.43 -1.54
CA VAL A 153 -9.50 4.79 -1.13
C VAL A 153 -9.61 4.28 0.30
N THR A 154 -8.74 3.35 0.67
CA THR A 154 -8.51 2.92 2.05
C THR A 154 -7.70 3.96 2.82
N ALA A 155 -7.77 3.88 4.15
CA ALA A 155 -6.89 4.67 5.00
C ALA A 155 -5.40 4.38 4.78
N MET A 156 -5.03 3.13 4.47
CA MET A 156 -3.64 2.79 4.16
C MET A 156 -3.14 3.46 2.88
N GLU A 157 -3.96 3.47 1.81
CA GLU A 157 -3.63 4.21 0.59
C GLU A 157 -3.50 5.72 0.89
N PHE A 158 -4.40 6.27 1.70
CA PHE A 158 -4.36 7.68 2.07
C PHE A 158 -3.13 8.04 2.92
N GLU A 159 -2.69 7.17 3.83
CA GLU A 159 -1.42 7.31 4.57
C GLU A 159 -0.23 7.39 3.62
N ARG A 160 -0.23 6.57 2.55
CA ARG A 160 0.79 6.68 1.50
C ARG A 160 0.70 8.02 0.78
N PHE A 161 -0.49 8.55 0.51
CA PHE A 161 -0.64 9.86 -0.15
C PHE A 161 -0.10 10.99 0.74
N LEU A 162 -0.40 10.97 2.04
CA LEU A 162 0.09 11.98 2.97
C LEU A 162 1.62 11.91 3.18
N SER A 163 2.23 10.75 2.95
CA SER A 163 3.67 10.56 3.10
C SER A 163 4.47 11.40 2.09
N ALA A 164 5.46 12.16 2.59
CA ALA A 164 6.39 12.91 1.74
C ALA A 164 7.19 12.02 0.77
N SER A 165 7.49 10.78 1.17
CA SER A 165 8.13 9.76 0.33
C SER A 165 7.14 8.87 -0.43
N GLY A 166 5.84 9.18 -0.36
CA GLY A 166 4.79 8.40 -1.00
C GLY A 166 4.47 8.88 -2.43
N PRO A 167 3.47 8.26 -3.08
CA PRO A 167 3.23 8.41 -4.52
C PRO A 167 2.66 9.77 -4.94
N THR A 168 2.21 10.59 -3.99
CA THR A 168 1.77 11.97 -4.22
C THR A 168 2.65 12.99 -3.48
N HIS A 169 3.73 12.56 -2.83
CA HIS A 169 4.66 13.43 -2.08
C HIS A 169 3.97 14.32 -1.03
N GLY A 170 2.86 13.85 -0.44
CA GLY A 170 2.07 14.62 0.50
C GLY A 170 0.97 15.48 -0.15
N HIS A 171 0.88 15.55 -1.47
CA HIS A 171 -0.22 16.28 -2.12
C HIS A 171 -1.52 15.48 -2.09
N LEU A 172 -2.65 16.15 -1.85
CA LEU A 172 -3.99 15.55 -1.80
C LEU A 172 -4.60 15.42 -3.21
N ASP A 173 -3.81 14.88 -4.14
CA ASP A 173 -4.26 14.66 -5.52
C ASP A 173 -5.31 13.54 -5.58
N ARG A 174 -6.44 13.81 -6.26
CA ARG A 174 -7.46 12.77 -6.51
C ARG A 174 -6.90 11.67 -7.42
N PRO A 175 -7.10 10.38 -7.10
CA PRO A 175 -6.67 9.29 -7.97
C PRO A 175 -7.25 9.35 -9.40
N SER A 176 -8.50 9.81 -9.57
CA SER A 176 -9.11 10.03 -10.89
C SER A 176 -8.27 10.99 -11.75
N ASP A 177 -7.83 12.09 -11.15
CA ASP A 177 -7.09 13.16 -11.83
C ASP A 177 -5.69 12.71 -12.23
N ARG A 178 -5.05 11.92 -11.35
CA ARG A 178 -3.75 11.29 -11.64
C ARG A 178 -3.86 10.28 -12.78
N ALA A 179 -4.92 9.46 -12.79
CA ALA A 179 -5.17 8.51 -13.87
C ALA A 179 -5.39 9.25 -15.21
N PHE A 180 -6.20 10.31 -15.19
CA PHE A 180 -6.46 11.15 -16.37
C PHE A 180 -5.19 11.83 -16.90
N LYS A 181 -4.33 12.38 -16.03
CA LYS A 181 -3.02 12.94 -16.43
C LYS A 181 -2.09 11.89 -17.06
N LYS A 182 -2.12 10.64 -16.57
CA LYS A 182 -1.38 9.52 -17.19
C LYS A 182 -1.92 9.22 -18.59
N GLU A 183 -3.24 9.20 -18.76
CA GLU A 183 -3.88 8.98 -20.06
C GLU A 183 -3.50 10.05 -21.09
N ILE A 184 -3.53 11.34 -20.69
CA ILE A 184 -3.02 12.46 -21.51
C ILE A 184 -1.60 12.19 -22.01
N THR A 185 -0.73 11.67 -21.14
CA THR A 185 0.67 11.36 -21.50
C THR A 185 0.76 10.24 -22.54
N VAL A 186 -0.12 9.24 -22.47
CA VAL A 186 -0.20 8.15 -23.45
C VAL A 186 -0.69 8.67 -24.79
N VAL A 187 -1.79 9.42 -24.81
CA VAL A 187 -2.36 10.02 -26.02
C VAL A 187 -1.35 10.99 -26.67
N ALA A 188 -0.69 11.83 -25.88
CA ALA A 188 0.35 12.74 -26.39
C ALA A 188 1.51 12.01 -27.09
N LYS A 189 1.93 10.84 -26.57
CA LYS A 189 2.95 10.00 -27.23
C LYS A 189 2.44 9.43 -28.55
N GLN A 190 1.17 9.03 -28.62
CA GLN A 190 0.54 8.54 -29.85
C GLN A 190 0.46 9.66 -30.91
N VAL A 191 -0.04 10.85 -30.53
CA VAL A 191 -0.08 12.03 -31.40
C VAL A 191 1.31 12.39 -31.93
N THR A 192 2.33 12.35 -31.07
CA THR A 192 3.73 12.58 -31.46
C THR A 192 4.22 11.53 -32.48
N ARG A 193 3.83 10.27 -32.32
CA ARG A 193 4.19 9.19 -33.26
C ARG A 193 3.53 9.41 -34.62
N ILE A 194 2.25 9.76 -34.65
CA ILE A 194 1.51 10.03 -35.89
C ILE A 194 2.10 11.25 -36.59
N SER A 195 2.38 12.33 -35.85
CA SER A 195 3.04 13.53 -36.40
C SER A 195 4.39 13.22 -37.05
N LYS A 196 5.20 12.31 -36.48
CA LYS A 196 6.45 11.84 -37.11
C LYS A 196 6.21 11.06 -38.40
N THR A 197 5.11 10.32 -38.51
CA THR A 197 4.71 9.64 -39.75
C THR A 197 4.29 10.66 -40.81
N LEU A 198 3.47 11.64 -40.45
CA LEU A 198 3.05 12.72 -41.35
C LEU A 198 4.26 13.50 -41.87
N ALA A 199 5.22 13.86 -41.02
CA ALA A 199 6.45 14.54 -41.43
C ALA A 199 7.26 13.76 -42.49
N ARG A 200 7.15 12.42 -42.54
CA ARG A 200 7.77 11.60 -43.60
C ARG A 200 7.03 11.74 -44.92
N PHE A 201 5.69 11.77 -44.90
CA PHE A 201 4.89 12.02 -46.09
C PHE A 201 5.09 13.43 -46.63
N GLU A 202 5.07 14.44 -45.74
CA GLU A 202 5.30 15.84 -46.09
C GLU A 202 6.67 16.05 -46.75
N LYS A 203 7.71 15.40 -46.20
CA LYS A 203 9.05 15.42 -46.79
C LYS A 203 9.10 14.69 -48.14
N LYS A 204 8.37 13.60 -48.31
CA LYS A 204 8.35 12.80 -49.56
C LYS A 204 7.66 13.56 -50.70
N HIS A 205 6.63 14.34 -50.38
CA HIS A 205 5.79 15.01 -51.37
C HIS A 205 5.98 16.54 -51.40
N GLU A 206 6.93 17.06 -50.62
CA GLU A 206 7.33 18.47 -50.53
C GLU A 206 6.16 19.45 -50.29
N ARG A 207 5.14 18.98 -49.55
CA ARG A 207 3.91 19.72 -49.26
C ARG A 207 3.43 19.39 -47.86
N THR A 208 2.70 20.31 -47.22
CA THR A 208 2.16 20.05 -45.87
C THR A 208 0.95 19.12 -45.93
N SER A 209 0.69 18.39 -44.84
CA SER A 209 -0.49 17.51 -44.77
C SER A 209 -1.81 18.29 -44.86
N GLU A 210 -1.83 19.52 -44.37
CA GLU A 210 -2.96 20.45 -44.46
C GLU A 210 -3.23 20.86 -45.92
N GLU A 211 -2.19 21.31 -46.63
CA GLU A 211 -2.29 21.67 -48.05
C GLU A 211 -2.66 20.48 -48.95
N PHE A 212 -2.19 19.28 -48.57
CA PHE A 212 -2.52 18.03 -49.25
C PHE A 212 -4.00 17.69 -49.06
N SER A 213 -4.49 17.68 -47.82
CA SER A 213 -5.88 17.34 -47.46
C SER A 213 -6.89 18.26 -48.14
N HIS A 214 -6.63 19.57 -48.24
CA HIS A 214 -7.53 20.51 -48.92
C HIS A 214 -7.71 20.27 -50.42
N ARG A 215 -6.78 19.56 -51.07
CA ARG A 215 -6.81 19.29 -52.52
C ARG A 215 -7.00 17.81 -52.85
N PHE A 216 -7.12 16.96 -51.84
CA PHE A 216 -7.27 15.53 -51.99
C PHE A 216 -8.74 15.21 -52.26
N ASP A 217 -9.01 14.58 -53.40
CA ASP A 217 -10.32 14.05 -53.76
C ASP A 217 -10.24 12.52 -53.76
N ALA A 218 -10.99 11.90 -52.87
CA ALA A 218 -11.02 10.46 -52.64
C ALA A 218 -11.79 9.71 -53.76
N GLU A 219 -12.65 10.40 -54.52
CA GLU A 219 -13.45 9.77 -55.58
C GLU A 219 -12.65 9.57 -56.88
N THR A 220 -11.52 10.25 -57.05
CA THR A 220 -10.73 10.28 -58.31
C THR A 220 -9.30 9.73 -58.19
N ASN A 221 -8.83 9.38 -56.99
CA ASN A 221 -7.46 8.88 -56.76
C ASN A 221 -7.40 7.40 -56.36
N GLU A 222 -6.75 6.58 -57.19
CA GLU A 222 -6.48 5.15 -56.91
C GLU A 222 -5.13 4.91 -56.20
N ASP A 223 -4.35 5.96 -55.88
CA ASP A 223 -3.06 5.82 -55.20
C ASP A 223 -3.25 5.54 -53.70
N SER A 224 -3.13 4.26 -53.35
CA SER A 224 -3.16 3.77 -51.97
C SER A 224 -2.24 4.51 -50.99
N GLY A 225 -1.11 5.07 -51.45
CA GLY A 225 -0.17 5.81 -50.61
C GLY A 225 -0.63 7.23 -50.27
N LEU A 226 -1.37 7.88 -51.19
CA LEU A 226 -1.96 9.19 -50.95
C LEU A 226 -3.22 9.08 -50.07
N GLN A 227 -4.04 8.04 -50.28
CA GLN A 227 -5.16 7.74 -49.39
C GLN A 227 -4.68 7.49 -47.96
N GLN A 228 -3.62 6.69 -47.78
CA GLN A 228 -3.03 6.43 -46.47
C GLN A 228 -2.55 7.72 -45.78
N TRP A 229 -2.00 8.68 -46.54
CA TRP A 229 -1.59 9.97 -45.98
C TRP A 229 -2.80 10.79 -45.53
N ALA A 230 -3.87 10.85 -46.32
CA ALA A 230 -5.11 11.54 -45.99
C ALA A 230 -5.73 10.97 -44.71
N ASP A 231 -5.90 9.64 -44.65
CA ASP A 231 -6.46 8.93 -43.49
C ASP A 231 -5.62 9.18 -42.22
N THR A 232 -4.28 9.18 -42.37
CA THR A 232 -3.36 9.43 -41.25
C THR A 232 -3.50 10.86 -40.73
N TYR A 233 -3.72 11.84 -41.62
CA TYR A 233 -3.88 13.24 -41.25
C TYR A 233 -5.24 13.50 -40.57
N GLU A 234 -6.32 12.91 -41.08
CA GLU A 234 -7.64 12.97 -40.41
C GLU A 234 -7.59 12.35 -39.01
N HIS A 235 -6.95 11.18 -38.89
CA HIS A 235 -6.75 10.54 -37.59
C HIS A 235 -5.91 11.41 -36.65
N TYR A 236 -4.86 12.08 -37.16
CA TYR A 236 -4.07 13.05 -36.39
C TYR A 236 -4.92 14.21 -35.87
N LEU A 237 -5.75 14.82 -36.72
CA LEU A 237 -6.61 15.94 -36.34
C LEU A 237 -7.60 15.54 -35.24
N SER A 238 -8.25 14.38 -35.39
CA SER A 238 -9.16 13.84 -34.37
C SER A 238 -8.45 13.63 -33.03
N MET A 239 -7.31 12.94 -33.03
CA MET A 239 -6.56 12.68 -31.78
C MET A 239 -6.00 13.95 -31.15
N LYS A 240 -5.57 14.93 -31.97
CA LYS A 240 -5.07 16.21 -31.48
C LYS A 240 -6.18 17.03 -30.81
N ALA A 241 -7.36 17.10 -31.43
CA ALA A 241 -8.51 17.78 -30.85
C ALA A 241 -8.91 17.15 -29.50
N GLN A 242 -8.96 15.82 -29.44
CA GLN A 242 -9.18 15.08 -28.19
C GLN A 242 -8.12 15.43 -27.13
N LEU A 243 -6.83 15.42 -27.48
CA LEU A 243 -5.75 15.75 -26.56
C LEU A 243 -5.85 17.18 -26.02
N ASP A 244 -6.20 18.14 -26.88
CA ASP A 244 -6.35 19.54 -26.49
C ASP A 244 -7.55 19.74 -25.54
N GLU A 245 -8.66 19.04 -25.78
CA GLU A 245 -9.80 19.03 -24.86
C GLU A 245 -9.44 18.41 -23.50
N MET A 246 -8.75 17.26 -23.51
CA MET A 246 -8.28 16.62 -22.27
C MET A 246 -7.34 17.55 -21.49
N ARG A 247 -6.44 18.27 -22.15
CA ARG A 247 -5.54 19.23 -21.48
C ARG A 247 -6.30 20.37 -20.82
N LYS A 248 -7.27 20.96 -21.52
CA LYS A 248 -8.15 22.00 -20.96
C LYS A 248 -8.90 21.50 -19.71
N LYS A 249 -9.40 20.26 -19.74
CA LYS A 249 -10.04 19.65 -18.57
C LYS A 249 -9.05 19.47 -17.41
N ALA A 250 -7.82 19.02 -17.69
CA ALA A 250 -6.80 18.80 -16.66
C ALA A 250 -6.27 20.07 -16.01
N GLU A 251 -6.34 21.22 -16.69
CA GLU A 251 -6.00 22.54 -16.14
C GLU A 251 -6.97 22.98 -15.03
N LEU A 252 -8.19 22.44 -15.01
CA LEU A 252 -9.21 22.71 -13.99
C LEU A 252 -9.03 21.85 -12.73
N PHE A 253 -8.13 20.87 -12.74
CA PHE A 253 -7.95 19.99 -11.59
C PHE A 253 -7.29 20.70 -10.42
N THR A 254 -7.92 20.60 -9.26
CA THR A 254 -7.40 21.10 -7.99
C THR A 254 -7.12 19.96 -7.03
N THR A 255 -6.34 20.24 -5.99
CA THR A 255 -6.19 19.35 -4.84
C THR A 255 -7.56 19.05 -4.19
N ALA A 256 -7.71 17.85 -3.64
CA ALA A 256 -8.93 17.47 -2.93
C ALA A 256 -9.06 18.28 -1.63
N ARG A 257 -10.20 18.95 -1.45
CA ARG A 257 -10.44 19.80 -0.28
C ARG A 257 -11.54 19.27 0.61
N LYS A 258 -12.53 18.56 0.06
CA LYS A 258 -13.62 18.01 0.84
C LYS A 258 -13.47 16.50 0.99
N LEU A 259 -13.02 16.06 2.17
CA LEU A 259 -12.69 14.67 2.44
C LEU A 259 -13.74 14.01 3.34
N ALA A 260 -14.10 12.76 3.06
CA ALA A 260 -14.97 11.95 3.91
C ALA A 260 -14.23 10.73 4.44
N PHE A 261 -14.17 10.56 5.76
CA PHE A 261 -13.64 9.36 6.40
C PHE A 261 -14.80 8.49 6.90
N ILE A 262 -14.89 7.26 6.42
CA ILE A 262 -15.93 6.31 6.83
C ILE A 262 -15.33 5.34 7.85
N GLN A 263 -15.85 5.38 9.06
CA GLN A 263 -15.41 4.51 10.15
C GLN A 263 -16.01 3.11 10.06
N CYS A 264 -15.36 2.15 10.72
CA CYS A 264 -15.86 0.79 10.91
C CYS A 264 -16.12 0.05 9.58
N VAL A 265 -15.26 0.22 8.58
CA VAL A 265 -15.38 -0.53 7.32
C VAL A 265 -14.87 -1.96 7.54
N GLY A 266 -15.80 -2.90 7.68
CA GLY A 266 -15.51 -4.31 8.00
C GLY A 266 -15.44 -4.62 9.51
N SER A 267 -15.28 -3.61 10.37
CA SER A 267 -15.34 -3.74 11.84
C SER A 267 -16.74 -3.44 12.34
N ARG A 268 -17.13 -4.02 13.48
CA ARG A 268 -18.48 -3.86 14.06
C ARG A 268 -19.57 -4.12 13.01
N ASP A 269 -19.30 -5.05 12.10
CA ASP A 269 -20.17 -5.47 11.01
C ASP A 269 -20.42 -6.97 11.16
N LEU A 270 -21.68 -7.35 11.37
CA LEU A 270 -22.07 -8.75 11.57
C LEU A 270 -21.82 -9.62 10.33
N ARG A 271 -21.63 -9.01 9.15
CA ARG A 271 -21.25 -9.72 7.92
C ARG A 271 -19.79 -10.15 7.92
N PHE A 272 -18.95 -9.48 8.71
CA PHE A 272 -17.49 -9.64 8.71
C PHE A 272 -16.98 -9.78 10.15
N TYR A 273 -16.43 -8.72 10.74
CA TYR A 273 -15.90 -8.76 12.10
C TYR A 273 -16.83 -8.02 13.07
N PRO A 274 -17.38 -8.70 14.09
CA PRO A 274 -18.23 -8.07 15.09
C PRO A 274 -17.43 -7.19 16.07
N PHE A 275 -16.10 -7.31 16.10
CA PHE A 275 -15.23 -6.55 17.00
C PHE A 275 -14.87 -5.16 16.45
N CYS A 276 -14.34 -4.32 17.34
CA CYS A 276 -13.74 -3.03 17.00
C CYS A 276 -12.25 -3.21 16.71
N SER A 277 -11.73 -2.58 15.66
CA SER A 277 -10.30 -2.68 15.32
C SER A 277 -9.37 -1.82 16.19
N GLY A 278 -9.89 -1.21 17.27
CA GLY A 278 -9.09 -0.51 18.29
C GLY A 278 -8.59 0.88 17.89
N PHE A 279 -7.96 1.00 16.72
CA PHE A 279 -7.21 2.19 16.32
C PHE A 279 -7.89 3.05 15.23
N CYS A 280 -8.97 2.57 14.60
CA CYS A 280 -9.51 3.18 13.38
C CYS A 280 -9.94 4.65 13.52
N CYS A 281 -10.63 4.97 14.62
CA CYS A 281 -11.04 6.35 14.89
C CYS A 281 -9.86 7.31 15.02
N MET A 282 -8.75 6.86 15.61
CA MET A 282 -7.62 7.74 15.92
C MET A 282 -6.75 8.01 14.71
N HIS A 283 -6.48 7.00 13.85
CA HIS A 283 -5.71 7.29 12.64
C HIS A 283 -6.51 8.14 11.64
N SER A 284 -7.84 7.99 11.53
CA SER A 284 -8.63 8.89 10.69
C SER A 284 -8.61 10.34 11.17
N ILE A 285 -8.63 10.57 12.50
CA ILE A 285 -8.46 11.93 13.04
C ILE A 285 -7.06 12.44 12.72
N LYS A 286 -6.03 11.61 12.88
CA LYS A 286 -4.65 11.95 12.58
C LYS A 286 -4.46 12.32 11.11
N GLU A 287 -4.91 11.45 10.20
CA GLU A 287 -4.87 11.66 8.75
C GLU A 287 -5.62 12.93 8.35
N ALA A 288 -6.81 13.19 8.91
CA ALA A 288 -7.56 14.41 8.65
C ALA A 288 -6.85 15.67 9.15
N ILE A 289 -6.17 15.62 10.30
CA ILE A 289 -5.34 16.73 10.80
C ILE A 289 -4.16 16.96 9.87
N ILE A 290 -3.44 15.90 9.48
CA ILE A 290 -2.28 16.01 8.58
C ILE A 290 -2.71 16.54 7.20
N ALA A 291 -3.85 16.09 6.67
CA ALA A 291 -4.41 16.63 5.43
C ALA A 291 -4.64 18.14 5.52
N HIS A 292 -5.17 18.62 6.65
CA HIS A 292 -5.31 20.06 6.90
C HIS A 292 -3.97 20.78 7.05
N GLU A 293 -2.95 20.16 7.65
CA GLU A 293 -1.59 20.73 7.73
C GLU A 293 -0.91 20.84 6.36
N HIS A 294 -1.25 19.93 5.43
CA HIS A 294 -0.77 19.96 4.05
C HIS A 294 -1.52 20.98 3.17
N ASP A 295 -2.83 21.14 3.40
CA ASP A 295 -3.65 22.18 2.78
C ASP A 295 -4.73 22.68 3.77
N ASN A 296 -4.55 23.92 4.26
CA ASN A 296 -5.43 24.55 5.25
C ASN A 296 -6.85 24.81 4.73
N GLU A 297 -7.11 24.73 3.42
CA GLU A 297 -8.47 24.84 2.87
C GLU A 297 -9.25 23.51 2.95
N THR A 298 -8.58 22.43 3.36
CA THR A 298 -9.21 21.12 3.52
C THR A 298 -10.26 21.14 4.62
N HIS A 299 -11.42 20.57 4.33
CA HIS A 299 -12.50 20.24 5.24
C HIS A 299 -12.73 18.73 5.26
N SER A 300 -12.53 18.12 6.44
CA SER A 300 -12.69 16.68 6.62
C SER A 300 -13.96 16.36 7.42
N VAL A 301 -14.72 15.38 6.97
CA VAL A 301 -15.91 14.87 7.68
C VAL A 301 -15.69 13.43 8.07
N ILE A 302 -15.70 13.14 9.37
CA ILE A 302 -15.55 11.78 9.91
C ILE A 302 -16.92 11.21 10.26
N PHE A 303 -17.34 10.20 9.51
CA PHE A 303 -18.58 9.46 9.67
C PHE A 303 -18.37 8.23 10.56
N GLY A 304 -18.94 8.24 11.76
CA GLY A 304 -18.86 7.09 12.66
C GLY A 304 -20.08 6.91 13.55
N MET A 305 -20.33 5.67 13.98
CA MET A 305 -21.37 5.38 14.98
C MET A 305 -21.00 5.97 16.35
N ASP A 306 -19.73 5.78 16.73
CA ASP A 306 -19.09 6.29 17.93
C ASP A 306 -17.65 6.69 17.58
N ILE A 307 -17.13 7.74 18.20
CA ILE A 307 -15.70 8.09 18.09
C ILE A 307 -14.99 7.57 19.33
N ARG A 308 -14.20 6.50 19.17
CA ARG A 308 -13.49 5.83 20.27
C ARG A 308 -12.08 6.41 20.45
N ALA A 309 -12.00 7.55 21.12
CA ALA A 309 -10.75 8.22 21.47
C ALA A 309 -10.25 7.74 22.85
N VAL A 310 -9.94 6.45 22.96
CA VAL A 310 -9.57 5.80 24.22
C VAL A 310 -8.05 5.80 24.40
N GLY A 311 -7.55 6.42 25.47
CA GLY A 311 -6.12 6.53 25.74
C GLY A 311 -5.75 7.91 26.28
N LYS A 312 -4.52 8.06 26.78
CA LYS A 312 -4.04 9.33 27.31
C LYS A 312 -3.85 10.33 26.16
N GLY A 313 -4.55 11.47 26.22
CA GLY A 313 -4.42 12.54 25.23
C GLY A 313 -5.29 12.37 23.97
N PHE A 314 -6.03 11.25 23.83
CA PHE A 314 -6.75 10.94 22.60
C PHE A 314 -8.03 11.78 22.46
N ASP A 315 -8.74 12.05 23.56
CA ASP A 315 -9.93 12.90 23.51
C ASP A 315 -9.54 14.36 23.22
N GLU A 316 -8.46 14.84 23.81
CA GLU A 316 -7.89 16.16 23.53
C GLU A 316 -7.45 16.27 22.06
N TYR A 317 -6.91 15.18 21.49
CA TYR A 317 -6.54 15.11 20.08
C TYR A 317 -7.76 15.22 19.15
N LYS A 318 -8.87 14.54 19.50
CA LYS A 318 -10.17 14.68 18.81
C LYS A 318 -10.71 16.11 18.90
N VAL A 319 -10.71 16.71 20.10
CA VAL A 319 -11.15 18.10 20.31
C VAL A 319 -10.30 19.07 19.49
N ARG A 320 -8.98 18.85 19.45
CA ARG A 320 -8.05 19.64 18.64
C ARG A 320 -8.39 19.57 17.15
N GLY A 321 -8.70 18.38 16.63
CA GLY A 321 -9.11 18.19 15.25
C GLY A 321 -10.33 19.05 14.87
N GLY A 322 -11.37 19.03 15.71
CA GLY A 322 -12.56 19.85 15.49
C GLY A 322 -12.32 21.35 15.61
N ASN A 323 -11.51 21.78 16.58
CA ASN A 323 -11.31 23.20 16.87
C ASN A 323 -10.26 23.89 16.00
N ARG A 324 -9.28 23.14 15.47
CA ARG A 324 -8.08 23.71 14.82
C ARG A 324 -7.76 23.14 13.45
N SER A 325 -8.43 22.08 13.01
CA SER A 325 -8.09 21.38 11.76
C SER A 325 -9.30 21.17 10.84
N ASN A 326 -10.36 21.97 11.01
CA ASN A 326 -11.55 21.97 10.16
C ASN A 326 -12.20 20.57 10.01
N ILE A 327 -12.23 19.79 11.11
CA ILE A 327 -12.83 18.45 11.13
C ILE A 327 -14.26 18.50 11.69
N SER A 328 -15.20 17.91 10.97
CA SER A 328 -16.56 17.67 11.44
C SER A 328 -16.78 16.20 11.77
N TYR A 329 -17.35 15.92 12.94
CA TYR A 329 -17.73 14.57 13.36
C TYR A 329 -19.22 14.35 13.12
N ARG A 330 -19.57 13.39 12.25
CA ARG A 330 -20.95 13.03 11.93
C ARG A 330 -21.29 11.68 12.54
N ARG A 331 -22.32 11.67 13.39
CA ARG A 331 -22.84 10.43 13.97
C ARG A 331 -23.71 9.72 12.94
N SER A 332 -23.10 8.85 12.15
CA SER A 332 -23.75 8.16 11.04
C SER A 332 -22.96 6.92 10.62
N ARG A 333 -23.68 5.91 10.14
CA ARG A 333 -23.13 4.81 9.33
C ARG A 333 -23.58 5.06 7.90
N VAL A 334 -22.61 5.27 7.01
CA VAL A 334 -22.89 5.51 5.58
C VAL A 334 -23.60 4.28 5.00
N ALA A 335 -24.65 4.51 4.22
CA ALA A 335 -25.43 3.44 3.61
C ALA A 335 -24.77 2.95 2.31
N GLU A 336 -24.47 3.88 1.40
CA GLU A 336 -23.84 3.59 0.12
C GLU A 336 -23.09 4.82 -0.44
N ILE A 337 -22.24 4.56 -1.43
CA ILE A 337 -21.52 5.58 -2.21
C ILE A 337 -21.92 5.44 -3.68
N VAL A 338 -22.38 6.53 -4.27
CA VAL A 338 -22.74 6.60 -5.70
C VAL A 338 -21.80 7.54 -6.46
N SER A 339 -21.74 7.38 -7.78
CA SER A 339 -20.94 8.26 -8.64
C SER A 339 -21.61 9.64 -8.74
N GLY A 340 -20.82 10.70 -8.56
CA GLY A 340 -21.24 12.08 -8.82
C GLY A 340 -20.56 12.65 -10.07
N PRO A 341 -20.78 13.95 -10.35
CA PRO A 341 -20.02 14.70 -11.35
C PRO A 341 -18.51 14.68 -11.05
N ASP A 342 -17.67 14.80 -12.08
CA ASP A 342 -16.20 14.90 -11.96
C ASP A 342 -15.54 13.78 -11.15
N ASP A 343 -16.10 12.56 -11.24
CA ASP A 343 -15.66 11.37 -10.50
C ASP A 343 -15.71 11.53 -8.97
N ASN A 344 -16.43 12.55 -8.48
CA ASN A 344 -16.59 12.78 -7.05
C ASN A 344 -17.58 11.78 -6.44
N PRO A 345 -17.18 11.01 -5.42
CA PRO A 345 -18.09 10.13 -4.70
C PRO A 345 -19.16 10.92 -3.94
N VAL A 346 -20.40 10.45 -4.02
CA VAL A 346 -21.54 11.00 -3.28
C VAL A 346 -21.97 10.00 -2.23
N LEU A 347 -21.85 10.39 -0.95
CA LEU A 347 -22.27 9.59 0.18
C LEU A 347 -23.77 9.74 0.41
N ILE A 348 -24.44 8.61 0.63
CA ILE A 348 -25.83 8.55 1.08
C ILE A 348 -25.82 8.02 2.51
N TYR A 349 -26.30 8.82 3.46
CA TYR A 349 -26.19 8.51 4.88
C TYR A 349 -27.33 9.13 5.70
N GLU A 350 -27.65 8.55 6.85
CA GLU A 350 -28.57 9.14 7.82
C GLU A 350 -27.81 9.95 8.87
N ASP A 351 -28.07 11.25 8.99
CA ASP A 351 -27.60 12.03 10.14
C ASP A 351 -28.50 11.74 11.35
N THR A 352 -28.02 10.92 12.27
CA THR A 352 -28.83 10.46 13.41
C THR A 352 -29.17 11.56 14.41
N ARG A 353 -28.49 12.72 14.35
CA ARG A 353 -28.82 13.88 15.20
C ARG A 353 -29.99 14.66 14.62
N GLU A 354 -30.06 14.76 13.29
CA GLU A 354 -31.13 15.45 12.58
C GLU A 354 -32.28 14.53 12.15
N GLN A 355 -32.07 13.21 12.23
CA GLN A 355 -33.00 12.16 11.77
C GLN A 355 -33.38 12.34 10.29
N LYS A 356 -32.38 12.67 9.46
CA LYS A 356 -32.57 12.92 8.03
C LYS A 356 -31.56 12.16 7.19
N VAL A 357 -32.04 11.59 6.09
CA VAL A 357 -31.19 11.06 5.04
C VAL A 357 -30.61 12.23 4.23
N LYS A 358 -29.30 12.25 4.08
CA LYS A 358 -28.56 13.27 3.33
C LYS A 358 -27.81 12.63 2.18
N ARG A 359 -27.56 13.44 1.16
CA ARG A 359 -26.73 13.14 0.00
C ARG A 359 -25.67 14.22 -0.08
N GLU A 360 -24.40 13.83 -0.07
CA GLU A 360 -23.31 14.79 -0.01
C GLU A 360 -22.12 14.34 -0.86
N ALA A 361 -21.67 15.21 -1.76
CA ALA A 361 -20.49 14.97 -2.60
C ALA A 361 -19.20 15.31 -1.84
N PHE A 362 -18.17 14.52 -2.11
CA PHE A 362 -16.81 14.65 -1.59
C PHE A 362 -15.79 14.50 -2.71
N ASP A 363 -14.64 15.13 -2.57
CA ASP A 363 -13.54 15.02 -3.54
C ASP A 363 -12.80 13.70 -3.39
N LEU A 364 -12.72 13.20 -2.15
CA LEU A 364 -12.08 11.95 -1.79
C LEU A 364 -12.79 11.29 -0.60
N VAL A 365 -12.97 9.97 -0.67
CA VAL A 365 -13.50 9.16 0.42
C VAL A 365 -12.43 8.20 0.89
N ILE A 366 -12.22 8.17 2.20
CA ILE A 366 -11.24 7.35 2.90
C ILE A 366 -11.99 6.31 3.74
N LEU A 367 -11.74 5.03 3.48
CA LEU A 367 -12.33 3.90 4.17
C LEU A 367 -11.41 3.45 5.30
N ALA A 368 -11.82 3.65 6.55
CA ALA A 368 -11.09 3.16 7.71
C ALA A 368 -11.41 1.67 7.92
N THR A 369 -10.60 0.84 7.26
CA THR A 369 -10.77 -0.62 7.15
C THR A 369 -10.40 -1.35 8.44
N ALA A 370 -11.05 -2.50 8.65
CA ALA A 370 -10.78 -3.35 9.80
C ALA A 370 -9.37 -3.93 9.80
N CYS A 371 -8.85 -4.14 11.01
CA CYS A 371 -7.71 -5.00 11.28
C CYS A 371 -8.14 -6.46 11.12
N GLU A 372 -7.53 -7.17 10.18
CA GLU A 372 -7.70 -8.61 9.93
C GLU A 372 -6.44 -9.37 10.39
N PRO A 373 -6.56 -10.65 10.75
CA PRO A 373 -5.39 -11.49 11.00
C PRO A 373 -4.42 -11.48 9.81
N ALA A 374 -3.12 -11.46 10.09
CA ALA A 374 -2.08 -11.42 9.05
C ALA A 374 -2.22 -12.59 8.04
N GLU A 375 -1.85 -12.34 6.79
CA GLU A 375 -1.79 -13.39 5.77
C GLU A 375 -0.81 -14.51 6.23
N GLY A 376 -1.21 -15.77 6.02
CA GLY A 376 -0.41 -16.93 6.46
C GLY A 376 -0.47 -17.25 7.96
N ILE A 377 -1.25 -16.52 8.78
CA ILE A 377 -1.32 -16.77 10.23
C ILE A 377 -1.76 -18.20 10.57
N GLY A 378 -2.66 -18.79 9.79
CA GLY A 378 -3.12 -20.17 9.97
C GLY A 378 -2.04 -21.21 9.67
N GLU A 379 -1.15 -20.93 8.72
CA GLU A 379 0.00 -21.79 8.42
C GLU A 379 1.05 -21.67 9.52
N LEU A 380 1.33 -20.43 9.97
CA LEU A 380 2.22 -20.19 11.08
C LEU A 380 1.72 -20.85 12.38
N ALA A 381 0.41 -20.79 12.66
CA ALA A 381 -0.19 -21.46 13.80
C ALA A 381 0.03 -22.98 13.78
N LYS A 382 -0.06 -23.60 12.59
CA LYS A 382 0.26 -25.03 12.41
C LYS A 382 1.75 -25.31 12.61
N ILE A 383 2.63 -24.48 12.08
CA ILE A 383 4.09 -24.61 12.24
C ILE A 383 4.48 -24.52 13.73
N LEU A 384 3.83 -23.62 14.46
CA LEU A 384 4.06 -23.37 15.88
C LEU A 384 3.28 -24.31 16.80
N ASP A 385 2.34 -25.11 16.28
CA ASP A 385 1.42 -25.94 17.07
C ASP A 385 0.70 -25.13 18.16
N VAL A 386 0.04 -24.05 17.75
CA VAL A 386 -0.74 -23.15 18.62
C VAL A 386 -2.14 -22.93 18.05
N GLU A 387 -3.10 -22.66 18.92
CA GLU A 387 -4.49 -22.43 18.51
C GLU A 387 -4.72 -20.96 18.14
N LEU A 388 -5.65 -20.75 17.22
CA LEU A 388 -6.25 -19.44 16.93
C LEU A 388 -7.61 -19.33 17.63
N ASN A 389 -8.04 -18.11 17.93
CA ASN A 389 -9.38 -17.83 18.42
C ASN A 389 -10.40 -17.82 17.26
N GLU A 390 -11.68 -17.62 17.57
CA GLU A 390 -12.79 -17.59 16.61
C GLU A 390 -12.66 -16.49 15.54
N PHE A 391 -11.79 -15.50 15.77
CA PHE A 391 -11.51 -14.40 14.86
C PHE A 391 -10.23 -14.58 14.05
N GLY A 392 -9.50 -15.69 14.24
CA GLY A 392 -8.27 -16.01 13.52
C GLY A 392 -7.00 -15.38 14.09
N PHE A 393 -7.04 -14.74 15.26
CA PHE A 393 -5.83 -14.28 15.98
C PHE A 393 -5.31 -15.37 16.93
N PHE A 394 -4.06 -15.28 17.39
CA PHE A 394 -3.52 -16.27 18.33
C PHE A 394 -4.32 -16.29 19.63
N LYS A 395 -4.77 -17.49 20.01
CA LYS A 395 -5.58 -17.70 21.21
C LYS A 395 -4.73 -17.56 22.46
N THR A 396 -5.19 -16.74 23.38
CA THR A 396 -4.62 -16.52 24.71
C THR A 396 -5.74 -16.62 25.75
N ALA A 397 -5.36 -16.65 27.04
CA ALA A 397 -6.32 -16.64 28.15
C ALA A 397 -6.36 -15.26 28.82
N PRO A 398 -7.52 -14.78 29.32
CA PRO A 398 -7.62 -13.46 29.96
C PRO A 398 -6.62 -13.24 31.11
N GLU A 399 -6.34 -14.28 31.89
CA GLU A 399 -5.38 -14.27 32.99
C GLU A 399 -3.90 -14.28 32.55
N LYS A 400 -3.64 -14.68 31.30
CA LYS A 400 -2.31 -14.77 30.67
C LYS A 400 -2.38 -14.24 29.23
N PRO A 401 -2.58 -12.93 29.04
CA PRO A 401 -3.02 -12.36 27.77
C PRO A 401 -1.99 -12.40 26.64
N ILE A 402 -0.77 -12.87 26.91
CA ILE A 402 0.34 -12.96 25.94
C ILE A 402 0.90 -14.38 25.83
N ASP A 403 0.44 -15.31 26.67
CA ASP A 403 0.84 -16.72 26.58
C ASP A 403 -0.10 -17.40 25.56
N THR A 404 0.49 -18.05 24.56
CA THR A 404 -0.29 -18.87 23.61
C THR A 404 -0.72 -20.19 24.25
N THR A 405 -1.44 -21.02 23.52
CA THR A 405 -1.81 -22.37 23.99
C THR A 405 -0.62 -23.33 24.13
N ARG A 406 0.56 -22.99 23.61
CA ARG A 406 1.79 -23.80 23.75
C ARG A 406 2.81 -23.11 24.66
N LYS A 407 3.23 -23.81 25.73
CA LYS A 407 4.24 -23.30 26.68
C LYS A 407 5.52 -22.90 25.93
N GLY A 408 6.05 -21.72 26.27
CA GLY A 408 7.29 -21.18 25.67
C GLY A 408 7.09 -20.44 24.35
N ILE A 409 5.85 -20.36 23.86
CA ILE A 409 5.48 -19.53 22.72
C ILE A 409 4.53 -18.43 23.20
N PHE A 410 4.87 -17.19 22.88
CA PHE A 410 4.15 -15.97 23.28
C PHE A 410 3.68 -15.21 22.06
N VAL A 411 2.72 -14.31 22.23
CA VAL A 411 2.23 -13.41 21.17
C VAL A 411 2.15 -11.98 21.68
N CYS A 412 2.39 -11.01 20.80
CA CYS A 412 2.22 -9.60 21.09
C CYS A 412 1.79 -8.79 19.86
N GLY A 413 1.34 -7.55 20.09
CA GLY A 413 0.96 -6.66 19.00
C GLY A 413 -0.33 -7.11 18.32
N CYS A 414 -0.53 -6.66 17.08
CA CYS A 414 -1.73 -7.01 16.33
C CYS A 414 -1.85 -8.49 15.94
N ALA A 415 -0.81 -9.31 16.15
CA ALA A 415 -0.93 -10.77 16.01
C ALA A 415 -1.84 -11.37 17.11
N HIS A 416 -1.91 -10.71 18.27
CA HIS A 416 -2.79 -11.09 19.38
C HIS A 416 -4.21 -10.55 19.21
N SER A 417 -4.35 -9.25 18.94
CA SER A 417 -5.65 -8.59 18.73
C SER A 417 -5.48 -7.17 18.18
N PRO A 418 -6.51 -6.55 17.60
CA PRO A 418 -6.43 -5.17 17.12
C PRO A 418 -6.14 -4.16 18.23
N ILE A 419 -4.92 -3.62 18.24
CA ILE A 419 -4.43 -2.65 19.23
C ILE A 419 -3.58 -1.57 18.57
N ASP A 420 -3.31 -0.48 19.28
CA ASP A 420 -2.47 0.60 18.76
C ASP A 420 -0.96 0.35 18.99
N ILE A 421 -0.13 1.31 18.56
CA ILE A 421 1.33 1.21 18.67
C ILE A 421 1.79 1.21 20.14
N PRO A 422 1.38 2.16 21.01
CA PRO A 422 1.72 2.12 22.44
C PRO A 422 1.41 0.79 23.12
N GLU A 423 0.21 0.25 22.90
CA GLU A 423 -0.19 -1.05 23.47
C GLU A 423 0.63 -2.20 22.88
N SER A 424 0.92 -2.17 21.57
CA SER A 424 1.79 -3.17 20.93
C SER A 424 3.19 -3.18 21.52
N VAL A 425 3.78 -1.99 21.78
CA VAL A 425 5.10 -1.86 22.41
C VAL A 425 5.07 -2.39 23.84
N ALA A 426 4.05 -2.05 24.63
CA ALA A 426 3.90 -2.55 25.99
C ALA A 426 3.73 -4.08 26.04
N GLN A 427 2.93 -4.65 25.13
CA GLN A 427 2.79 -6.11 25.01
C GLN A 427 4.10 -6.77 24.58
N ALA A 428 4.87 -6.17 23.67
CA ALA A 428 6.15 -6.71 23.24
C ALA A 428 7.16 -6.76 24.40
N SER A 429 7.23 -5.72 25.24
CA SER A 429 8.05 -5.75 26.46
C SER A 429 7.60 -6.83 27.45
N SER A 430 6.29 -7.02 27.58
CA SER A 430 5.72 -8.07 28.44
C SER A 430 6.05 -9.48 27.93
N ALA A 431 5.92 -9.72 26.61
CA ALA A 431 6.28 -10.98 25.97
C ALA A 431 7.78 -11.28 26.08
N ALA A 432 8.64 -10.27 25.95
CA ALA A 432 10.08 -10.42 26.18
C ALA A 432 10.38 -10.86 27.63
N SER A 433 9.72 -10.26 28.62
CA SER A 433 9.87 -10.65 30.03
C SER A 433 9.42 -12.11 30.28
N ARG A 434 8.28 -12.52 29.72
CA ARG A 434 7.76 -13.90 29.82
C ARG A 434 8.67 -14.92 29.14
N ALA A 435 9.21 -14.57 27.97
CA ALA A 435 10.17 -15.41 27.27
C ALA A 435 11.43 -15.62 28.11
N VAL A 436 12.00 -14.55 28.67
CA VAL A 436 13.17 -14.63 29.57
C VAL A 436 12.86 -15.51 30.79
N GLN A 437 11.69 -15.33 31.42
CA GLN A 437 11.29 -16.15 32.55
C GLN A 437 11.26 -17.64 32.20
N THR A 438 10.76 -17.99 31.01
CA THR A 438 10.72 -19.39 30.54
C THR A 438 12.11 -19.95 30.31
N VAL A 439 12.98 -19.18 29.66
CA VAL A 439 14.37 -19.59 29.40
C VAL A 439 15.14 -19.80 30.70
N ILE A 440 14.97 -18.92 31.69
CA ILE A 440 15.68 -19.03 32.98
C ILE A 440 15.16 -20.20 33.81
N HIS A 441 13.83 -20.36 33.94
CA HIS A 441 13.26 -21.44 34.75
C HIS A 441 13.58 -22.83 34.18
N ASP A 442 13.52 -23.02 32.86
CA ASP A 442 13.77 -24.33 32.25
C ASP A 442 15.29 -24.63 32.14
N ASN A 443 16.19 -23.62 32.10
CA ASN A 443 17.64 -23.83 32.20
C ASN A 443 18.14 -24.07 33.63
N LEU A 444 17.44 -23.58 34.67
CA LEU A 444 17.72 -23.96 36.06
C LEU A 444 17.47 -25.46 36.32
N LEU A 445 16.67 -26.13 35.47
CA LEU A 445 16.40 -27.57 35.56
C LEU A 445 17.43 -28.44 34.81
N LYS A 446 18.38 -27.85 34.06
CA LYS A 446 19.47 -28.58 33.36
C LYS A 446 20.85 -28.41 34.02
N VAL A 447 20.93 -27.65 35.11
CA VAL A 447 22.14 -27.50 35.94
C VAL A 447 21.87 -28.09 37.33
N ILE A 448 21.59 -29.39 37.38
CA ILE A 448 21.70 -30.23 38.59
C ILE A 448 22.28 -31.58 38.19
#